data_AF-R3I673-F1
#
_entry.id   AF-R3I673-F1
#
_cell.length_a   1.000
_cell.length_b   1.000
_cell.length_c   1.000
_cell.angle_alpha   90.00
_cell.angle_beta   90.00
_cell.angle_gamma   90.00
#
_symmetry.space_group_name_H-M   'P 1'
#
loop_
_entity.id
_entity.type
_entity.pdbx_description
1 polymer ?
#
loop_
_entity_poly.entity_id
_entity_poly.type
_entity_poly.pdbx_seq_one_letter_code
_entity_poly.pdbx_strand_id
1 'polypeptide(L)'
;MKIFVWILLFLLVINVIAALITVFRKPRSISSVLAWMMTLIFLPGIGFIIYLFCGRGIDGQEVFKLSDDEKQMVQRIKEKVDIDNKKAGRDKRYDLLYDAKVLNRYFRNMDASPLAKRNSLQLFTDGQEKFQALFEDIRAAKETVHVEYYAFFNDTIGNQFLDVLIEKLHEGVEVYLIYDPWGSPGANKKFFARYVDAGGKVAPFITSRDMIRKTRLNYHLHRKIVVIDGKIGWTGGFNVGDQYLNVTEKFGYWRDTHIRLVGTAVFSLQEIFIMDWNASVKYPEERMTYHEKYFKLPEDHEVEHLSLQVVSDGPDSEEEILKSGFVRMIFSAEKSVWIQTPYLIPDDSMINALLVAVRSGVDVRIMIPCMPDHPFIYRATQYYANYLHKRGIKIYIYDSGFIHAKTMVIDDELAMVGTTNQDIRSYSLNFEVSTFIYNPDIAWILAQIFEEDIEKSVLLTDEIIKKQGYWLRFKQNFSRLLSPVL
;
A
#
# COMPACT_ATOMS: atom_id res chain seq x y z
N MET A 1 -8.70 -50.15 -25.55
CA MET A 1 -9.10 -49.81 -24.17
C MET A 1 -7.96 -49.91 -23.16
N LYS A 2 -7.26 -51.06 -23.01
CA LYS A 2 -6.13 -51.20 -22.06
C LYS A 2 -4.98 -50.21 -22.30
N ILE A 3 -4.54 -50.03 -23.55
CA ILE A 3 -3.46 -49.09 -23.92
C ILE A 3 -3.81 -47.65 -23.51
N PHE A 4 -5.05 -47.23 -23.75
CA PHE A 4 -5.54 -45.89 -23.40
C PHE A 4 -5.52 -45.66 -21.87
N VAL A 5 -5.93 -46.65 -21.08
CA VAL A 5 -5.87 -46.58 -19.61
C VAL A 5 -4.42 -46.48 -19.12
N TRP A 6 -3.49 -47.23 -19.71
CA TRP A 6 -2.07 -47.13 -19.36
C TRP A 6 -1.46 -45.78 -19.72
N ILE A 7 -1.82 -45.21 -20.88
CA ILE A 7 -1.40 -43.86 -21.26
C ILE A 7 -1.94 -42.83 -20.26
N LEU A 8 -3.23 -42.92 -19.89
CA LEU A 8 -3.83 -42.00 -18.92
C LEU A 8 -3.16 -42.09 -17.54
N LEU A 9 -2.92 -43.31 -17.05
CA LEU A 9 -2.20 -43.53 -15.78
C LEU A 9 -0.77 -42.98 -15.83
N PHE A 10 -0.06 -43.21 -16.93
CA PHE A 10 1.29 -42.68 -17.13
C PHE A 10 1.31 -41.16 -17.11
N LEU A 11 0.37 -40.50 -17.81
CA LEU A 11 0.22 -39.05 -17.78
C LEU A 11 -0.12 -38.52 -16.38
N LEU A 12 -0.94 -39.23 -15.61
CA LEU A 12 -1.29 -38.84 -14.24
C LEU A 12 -0.09 -38.95 -13.30
N VAL A 13 0.73 -40.00 -13.44
CA VAL A 13 1.99 -40.16 -12.68
C VAL A 13 2.96 -39.02 -13.01
N ILE A 14 3.14 -38.70 -14.31
CA ILE A 14 3.97 -37.56 -14.74
C ILE A 14 3.44 -36.26 -14.13
N ASN A 15 2.12 -36.04 -14.16
CA ASN A 15 1.50 -34.84 -13.61
C ASN A 15 1.77 -34.71 -12.10
N VAL A 16 1.65 -35.80 -11.33
CA VAL A 16 1.95 -35.80 -9.88
C VAL A 16 3.42 -35.52 -9.60
N ILE A 17 4.35 -36.16 -10.34
CA ILE A 17 5.79 -35.91 -10.19
C ILE A 17 6.10 -34.45 -10.52
N ALA A 18 5.57 -33.93 -11.63
CA ALA A 18 5.71 -32.53 -12.01
C ALA A 18 5.12 -31.59 -10.95
N ALA A 19 4.00 -31.96 -10.31
CA ALA A 19 3.37 -31.16 -9.26
C ALA A 19 4.24 -31.08 -8.02
N LEU A 20 4.81 -32.20 -7.58
CA LEU A 20 5.76 -32.25 -6.47
C LEU A 20 6.99 -31.39 -6.76
N ILE A 21 7.63 -31.59 -7.91
CA ILE A 21 8.80 -30.77 -8.30
C ILE A 21 8.45 -29.28 -8.33
N THR A 22 7.28 -28.93 -8.86
CA THR A 22 6.85 -27.54 -9.03
C THR A 22 6.59 -26.85 -7.70
N VAL A 23 5.87 -27.50 -6.78
CA VAL A 23 5.50 -26.91 -5.50
C VAL A 23 6.69 -26.80 -4.55
N PHE A 24 7.54 -27.82 -4.50
CA PHE A 24 8.71 -27.85 -3.60
C PHE A 24 9.95 -27.14 -4.15
N ARG A 25 9.88 -26.56 -5.36
CA ARG A 25 11.00 -25.79 -5.95
C ARG A 25 11.34 -24.52 -5.16
N LYS A 26 10.36 -23.93 -4.46
CA LYS A 26 10.56 -22.71 -3.64
C LYS A 26 9.94 -22.90 -2.25
N PRO A 27 10.57 -22.36 -1.19
CA PRO A 27 9.94 -22.28 0.12
C PRO A 27 8.61 -21.53 0.03
N ARG A 28 7.57 -22.07 0.66
CA ARG A 28 6.22 -21.50 0.72
C ARG A 28 5.61 -21.87 2.07
N SER A 29 4.59 -21.13 2.49
CA SER A 29 3.76 -21.55 3.62
C SER A 29 3.15 -22.92 3.34
N ILE A 30 3.01 -23.75 4.38
CA ILE A 30 2.47 -25.12 4.28
C ILE A 30 1.08 -25.10 3.63
N SER A 31 0.25 -24.13 4.01
CA SER A 31 -1.07 -23.91 3.43
C SER A 31 -1.02 -23.66 1.91
N SER A 32 -0.04 -22.87 1.44
CA SER A 32 0.17 -22.62 -0.01
C SER A 32 0.65 -23.89 -0.72
N VAL A 33 1.56 -24.65 -0.11
CA VAL A 33 2.02 -25.95 -0.63
C VAL A 33 0.82 -26.88 -0.83
N LEU A 34 -0.01 -27.05 0.20
CA LEU A 34 -1.20 -27.92 0.12
C LEU A 34 -2.20 -27.43 -0.93
N ALA A 35 -2.48 -26.13 -0.99
CA ALA A 35 -3.40 -25.56 -1.98
C ALA A 35 -2.92 -25.81 -3.42
N TRP A 36 -1.63 -25.59 -3.69
CA TRP A 36 -1.06 -25.85 -5.01
C TRP A 36 -0.94 -27.33 -5.32
N MET A 37 -0.61 -28.18 -4.34
CA MET A 37 -0.63 -29.63 -4.52
C MET A 37 -2.03 -30.12 -4.90
N MET A 38 -3.08 -29.69 -4.17
CA MET A 38 -4.46 -30.03 -4.51
C MET A 38 -4.84 -29.55 -5.91
N THR A 39 -4.51 -28.31 -6.25
CA THR A 39 -4.82 -27.73 -7.57
C THR A 39 -4.13 -28.51 -8.70
N LEU A 40 -2.83 -28.80 -8.56
CA LEU A 40 -2.04 -29.48 -9.59
C LEU A 40 -2.39 -30.96 -9.73
N ILE A 41 -2.75 -31.62 -8.62
CA ILE A 41 -3.10 -33.05 -8.61
C ILE A 41 -4.54 -33.27 -9.10
N PHE A 42 -5.52 -32.50 -8.61
CA PHE A 42 -6.93 -32.69 -8.93
C PHE A 42 -7.36 -32.06 -10.27
N LEU A 43 -6.57 -31.15 -10.83
CA LEU A 43 -6.77 -30.59 -12.16
C LEU A 43 -5.54 -30.85 -13.05
N PRO A 44 -5.31 -32.09 -13.52
CA PRO A 44 -4.14 -32.40 -14.35
C PRO A 44 -4.04 -31.50 -15.59
N GLY A 45 -2.86 -30.96 -15.85
CA GLY A 45 -2.62 -29.99 -16.95
C GLY A 45 -3.21 -28.60 -16.69
N ILE A 46 -4.51 -28.48 -16.42
CA ILE A 46 -5.19 -27.19 -16.16
C ILE A 46 -4.61 -26.52 -14.92
N GLY A 47 -4.35 -27.28 -13.86
CA GLY A 47 -3.74 -26.79 -12.64
C GLY A 47 -2.38 -26.15 -12.89
N PHE A 48 -1.59 -26.65 -13.86
CA PHE A 48 -0.32 -26.03 -14.22
C PHE A 48 -0.52 -24.70 -14.94
N ILE A 49 -1.56 -24.57 -15.75
CA ILE A 49 -1.94 -23.27 -16.36
C ILE A 49 -2.30 -22.29 -15.23
N ILE A 50 -3.15 -22.70 -14.28
CA ILE A 50 -3.52 -21.87 -13.12
C ILE A 50 -2.28 -21.51 -12.28
N TYR A 51 -1.41 -22.48 -11.99
CA TYR A 51 -0.19 -22.28 -11.22
C TYR A 51 0.78 -21.32 -11.91
N LEU A 52 0.92 -21.41 -13.24
CA LEU A 52 1.74 -20.47 -13.99
C LEU A 52 1.28 -19.05 -13.68
N PHE A 53 -0.01 -18.76 -13.84
CA PHE A 53 -0.61 -17.43 -13.66
C PHE A 53 -0.67 -16.92 -12.22
N CYS A 54 -0.97 -17.79 -11.26
CA CYS A 54 -1.31 -17.38 -9.90
C CYS A 54 -0.35 -17.91 -8.82
N GLY A 55 0.40 -18.97 -9.13
CA GLY A 55 1.22 -19.69 -8.15
C GLY A 55 2.70 -19.44 -8.27
N ARG A 56 3.23 -19.25 -9.47
CA ARG A 56 4.68 -19.16 -9.74
C ARG A 56 5.40 -18.05 -8.96
N GLY A 57 4.70 -16.96 -8.68
CA GLY A 57 5.22 -15.75 -8.05
C GLY A 57 6.13 -14.92 -8.96
N ILE A 58 6.56 -13.73 -8.52
CA ILE A 58 7.62 -12.97 -9.19
C ILE A 58 8.95 -13.65 -8.90
N ASP A 59 9.73 -13.94 -9.94
CA ASP A 59 11.15 -14.24 -9.77
C ASP A 59 11.84 -12.92 -9.43
N GLY A 60 11.92 -12.60 -8.13
CA GLY A 60 12.45 -11.34 -7.59
C GLY A 60 13.90 -11.05 -7.95
N GLN A 61 14.62 -12.02 -8.53
CA GLN A 61 16.05 -11.90 -8.76
C GLN A 61 16.48 -11.08 -9.99
N GLU A 62 15.60 -10.59 -10.86
CA GLU A 62 16.07 -9.80 -12.03
C GLU A 62 15.38 -8.45 -12.22
N VAL A 63 14.20 -8.23 -11.65
CA VAL A 63 13.41 -7.02 -11.96
C VAL A 63 13.85 -5.81 -11.14
N PHE A 64 14.02 -5.99 -9.83
CA PHE A 64 14.35 -4.94 -8.88
C PHE A 64 15.78 -5.04 -8.35
N LYS A 65 16.64 -5.80 -9.03
CA LYS A 65 18.07 -5.76 -8.73
C LYS A 65 18.59 -4.36 -9.02
N LEU A 66 18.96 -3.66 -7.96
CA LEU A 66 19.55 -2.33 -8.04
C LEU A 66 20.78 -2.38 -8.93
N SER A 67 20.75 -1.58 -9.99
CA SER A 67 21.94 -1.21 -10.75
C SER A 67 22.94 -0.47 -9.86
N ASP A 68 24.20 -0.42 -10.27
CA ASP A 68 25.22 0.28 -9.48
C ASP A 68 24.96 1.80 -9.39
N ASP A 69 24.28 2.37 -10.39
CA ASP A 69 23.81 3.75 -10.37
C ASP A 69 22.70 3.96 -9.32
N GLU A 70 21.75 3.02 -9.23
CA GLU A 70 20.68 3.08 -8.22
C GLU A 70 21.26 2.93 -6.80
N LYS A 71 22.19 2.00 -6.57
CA LYS A 71 22.88 1.89 -5.27
C LYS A 71 23.58 3.19 -4.87
N GLN A 72 24.27 3.83 -5.82
CA GLN A 72 24.90 5.13 -5.58
C GLN A 72 23.88 6.23 -5.27
N MET A 73 22.75 6.24 -5.98
CA MET A 73 21.64 7.16 -5.70
C MET A 73 21.11 6.99 -4.27
N VAL A 74 20.79 5.76 -3.85
CA VAL A 74 20.31 5.47 -2.49
C VAL A 74 21.31 5.97 -1.44
N GLN A 75 22.61 5.73 -1.67
CA GLN A 75 23.66 6.20 -0.76
C GLN A 75 23.72 7.73 -0.66
N ARG A 76 23.64 8.44 -1.80
CA ARG A 76 23.61 9.92 -1.82
C ARG A 76 22.37 10.49 -1.14
N ILE A 77 21.22 9.83 -1.31
CA ILE A 77 19.97 10.22 -0.62
C ILE A 77 20.18 10.10 0.89
N LYS A 78 20.66 8.94 1.38
CA LYS A 78 20.96 8.74 2.81
C LYS A 78 21.89 9.83 3.36
N GLU A 79 22.95 10.17 2.63
CA GLU A 79 23.88 11.25 3.01
C GLU A 79 23.21 12.63 3.06
N LYS A 80 22.36 12.98 2.09
CA LYS A 80 21.60 14.24 2.11
C LYS A 80 20.63 14.32 3.29
N VAL A 81 19.93 13.23 3.59
CA VAL A 81 19.04 13.15 4.76
C VAL A 81 19.85 13.32 6.04
N ASP A 82 21.01 12.68 6.17
CA ASP A 82 21.89 12.83 7.33
C ASP A 82 22.46 14.25 7.49
N ILE A 83 22.78 14.92 6.38
CA ILE A 83 23.22 16.32 6.39
C ILE A 83 22.10 17.24 6.89
N ASP A 84 20.88 17.06 6.39
CA ASP A 84 19.73 17.86 6.81
C ASP A 84 19.32 17.58 8.27
N ASN A 85 19.38 16.32 8.69
CA ASN A 85 19.13 15.91 10.07
C ASN A 85 20.05 16.60 11.08
N LYS A 86 21.29 16.94 10.69
CA LYS A 86 22.22 17.71 11.57
C LYS A 86 21.70 19.11 11.86
N LYS A 87 20.93 19.72 10.95
CA LYS A 87 20.29 21.03 11.17
C LYS A 87 19.14 20.97 12.16
N ALA A 88 18.53 19.80 12.35
CA ALA A 88 17.41 19.61 13.27
C ALA A 88 17.80 19.77 14.75
N GLY A 89 19.10 19.70 15.08
CA GLY A 89 19.56 19.68 16.45
C GLY A 89 19.03 18.47 17.23
N ARG A 90 18.78 18.66 18.54
CA ARG A 90 18.10 17.65 19.37
C ARG A 90 16.58 17.83 19.25
N ASP A 91 15.93 16.86 18.60
CA ASP A 91 14.48 16.71 18.66
C ASP A 91 14.10 16.09 20.01
N LYS A 92 13.85 16.94 21.01
CA LYS A 92 13.50 16.50 22.37
C LYS A 92 12.23 15.64 22.40
N ARG A 93 11.28 15.86 21.47
CA ARG A 93 10.02 15.09 21.43
C ARG A 93 10.31 13.67 20.99
N TYR A 94 10.96 13.50 19.83
CA TYR A 94 11.42 12.19 19.37
C TYR A 94 12.37 11.51 20.37
N ASP A 95 13.26 12.27 21.01
CA ASP A 95 14.23 11.73 21.96
C ASP A 95 13.58 11.16 23.24
N LEU A 96 12.35 11.55 23.56
CA LEU A 96 11.59 11.01 24.69
C LEU A 96 10.80 9.75 24.32
N LEU A 97 10.51 9.54 23.04
CA LEU A 97 9.76 8.39 22.54
C LEU A 97 10.70 7.17 22.40
N TYR A 98 10.75 6.32 23.43
CA TYR A 98 11.56 5.09 23.41
C TYR A 98 11.16 4.19 22.24
N ASP A 99 9.86 3.97 22.03
CA ASP A 99 9.37 3.07 20.99
C ASP A 99 9.62 3.60 19.58
N ALA A 100 9.54 4.92 19.37
CA ALA A 100 9.97 5.54 18.11
C ALA A 100 11.43 5.20 17.79
N LYS A 101 12.32 5.20 18.80
CA LYS A 101 13.74 4.84 18.60
C LYS A 101 13.93 3.36 18.26
N VAL A 102 13.14 2.47 18.87
CA VAL A 102 13.26 1.04 18.56
C VAL A 102 12.69 0.72 17.18
N LEU A 103 11.56 1.33 16.81
CA LEU A 103 10.97 1.19 15.48
C LEU A 103 11.88 1.78 14.39
N ASN A 104 12.46 2.96 14.63
CA ASN A 104 13.49 3.51 13.74
C ASN A 104 14.70 2.57 13.59
N ARG A 105 15.20 2.00 14.70
CA ARG A 105 16.30 1.03 14.64
C ARG A 105 15.93 -0.18 13.79
N TYR A 106 14.70 -0.67 13.91
CA TYR A 106 14.20 -1.75 13.07
C TYR A 106 14.29 -1.38 11.58
N PHE A 107 13.67 -0.27 11.16
CA PHE A 107 13.69 0.13 9.75
C PHE A 107 15.09 0.44 9.23
N ARG A 108 15.98 1.00 10.05
CA ARG A 108 17.37 1.24 9.66
C ARG A 108 18.15 -0.05 9.47
N ASN A 109 17.94 -1.06 10.33
CA ASN A 109 18.62 -2.35 10.22
C ASN A 109 18.12 -3.17 9.02
N MET A 110 16.88 -2.93 8.59
CA MET A 110 16.33 -3.50 7.35
C MET A 110 16.73 -2.70 6.10
N ASP A 111 17.54 -1.63 6.25
CA ASP A 111 17.87 -0.68 5.18
C ASP A 111 16.63 -0.08 4.46
N ALA A 112 15.49 -0.05 5.15
CA ALA A 112 14.19 0.22 4.54
C ALA A 112 13.93 1.71 4.26
N SER A 113 14.34 2.60 5.17
CA SER A 113 14.20 4.05 5.01
C SER A 113 15.12 4.80 5.99
N PRO A 114 15.78 5.90 5.57
CA PRO A 114 16.42 6.80 6.52
C PRO A 114 15.37 7.53 7.37
N LEU A 115 15.74 7.90 8.61
CA LEU A 115 14.94 8.78 9.46
C LEU A 115 15.08 10.22 8.97
N ALA A 116 13.98 10.88 8.60
CA ALA A 116 13.97 12.31 8.30
C ALA A 116 13.42 13.10 9.50
N LYS A 117 14.13 14.13 9.96
CA LYS A 117 13.78 14.89 11.19
C LYS A 117 13.20 16.28 10.95
N ARG A 118 13.36 16.82 9.75
CA ARG A 118 12.91 18.17 9.38
C ARG A 118 11.88 18.07 8.28
N ASN A 119 10.63 17.96 8.69
CA ASN A 119 9.51 17.81 7.77
C ASN A 119 8.34 18.67 8.23
N SER A 120 7.44 18.97 7.31
CA SER A 120 6.09 19.43 7.58
C SER A 120 5.12 18.44 6.96
N LEU A 121 3.97 18.24 7.61
CA LEU A 121 2.95 17.29 7.21
C LEU A 121 1.58 17.92 7.37
N GLN A 122 0.79 17.86 6.30
CA GLN A 122 -0.63 18.25 6.31
C GLN A 122 -1.49 17.02 6.00
N LEU A 123 -2.53 16.81 6.80
CA LEU A 123 -3.49 15.72 6.66
C LEU A 123 -4.71 16.16 5.86
N PHE A 124 -5.23 15.25 5.04
CA PHE A 124 -6.48 15.42 4.30
C PHE A 124 -7.37 14.22 4.52
N THR A 125 -8.62 14.46 4.89
CA THR A 125 -9.65 13.44 5.14
C THR A 125 -10.78 13.46 4.10
N ASP A 126 -10.81 14.50 3.27
CA ASP A 126 -11.76 14.74 2.19
C ASP A 126 -11.06 14.77 0.82
N GLY A 127 -11.71 14.18 -0.18
CA GLY A 127 -11.17 14.05 -1.53
C GLY A 127 -11.12 15.38 -2.30
N GLN A 128 -12.13 16.24 -2.15
CA GLN A 128 -12.18 17.54 -2.83
C GLN A 128 -11.04 18.43 -2.34
N GLU A 129 -10.91 18.58 -1.02
CA GLU A 129 -9.84 19.37 -0.39
C GLU A 129 -8.46 18.85 -0.80
N LYS A 130 -8.26 17.53 -0.77
CA LYS A 130 -7.00 16.89 -1.18
C LYS A 130 -6.66 17.19 -2.64
N PHE A 131 -7.60 16.99 -3.57
CA PHE A 131 -7.31 17.16 -5.00
C PHE A 131 -7.17 18.63 -5.38
N GLN A 132 -7.91 19.53 -4.74
CA GLN A 132 -7.72 20.96 -4.89
C GLN A 132 -6.29 21.36 -4.51
N ALA A 133 -5.85 21.01 -3.30
CA ALA A 133 -4.50 21.34 -2.81
C ALA A 133 -3.40 20.68 -3.66
N LEU A 134 -3.58 19.43 -4.09
CA LEU A 134 -2.66 18.75 -4.99
C LEU A 134 -2.55 19.49 -6.33
N PHE A 135 -3.65 19.91 -6.93
CA PHE A 135 -3.62 20.65 -8.19
C PHE A 135 -3.00 22.03 -8.04
N GLU A 136 -3.17 22.69 -6.89
CA GLU A 136 -2.47 23.94 -6.59
C GLU A 136 -0.95 23.75 -6.53
N ASP A 137 -0.46 22.70 -5.85
CA ASP A 137 0.97 22.37 -5.84
C ASP A 137 1.50 22.03 -7.24
N ILE A 138 0.76 21.23 -8.02
CA ILE A 138 1.16 20.88 -9.39
C ILE A 138 1.21 22.14 -10.25
N ARG A 139 0.22 23.05 -10.15
CA ARG A 139 0.23 24.35 -10.85
C ARG A 139 1.37 25.26 -10.39
N ALA A 140 1.88 25.10 -9.18
CA ALA A 140 3.04 25.84 -8.70
C ALA A 140 4.38 25.27 -9.21
N ALA A 141 4.42 24.01 -9.64
CA ALA A 141 5.65 23.29 -10.02
C ALA A 141 6.50 24.02 -11.06
N LYS A 142 7.83 23.93 -10.94
CA LYS A 142 8.79 24.66 -11.79
C LYS A 142 9.78 23.76 -12.54
N GLU A 143 10.09 22.59 -12.02
CA GLU A 143 11.12 21.71 -12.57
C GLU A 143 10.56 20.33 -12.91
N THR A 144 9.85 19.68 -11.98
CA THR A 144 9.45 18.27 -12.15
C THR A 144 8.13 17.92 -11.47
N VAL A 145 7.36 17.01 -12.08
CA VAL A 145 6.21 16.36 -11.46
C VAL A 145 6.24 14.87 -11.76
N HIS A 146 6.30 14.04 -10.73
CA HIS A 146 6.30 12.59 -10.82
C HIS A 146 5.04 12.03 -10.18
N VAL A 147 4.29 11.22 -10.93
CA VAL A 147 2.95 10.76 -10.53
C VAL A 147 2.88 9.25 -10.60
N GLU A 148 2.43 8.62 -9.54
CA GLU A 148 2.23 7.18 -9.47
C GLU A 148 0.93 6.88 -8.73
N TYR A 149 0.03 6.13 -9.38
CA TYR A 149 -1.23 5.71 -8.78
C TYR A 149 -1.59 4.28 -9.20
N TYR A 150 -2.10 3.50 -8.25
CA TYR A 150 -2.79 2.25 -8.57
C TYR A 150 -3.95 2.48 -9.55
N ALA A 151 -4.87 3.36 -9.18
CA ALA A 151 -6.09 3.63 -9.91
C ALA A 151 -6.08 5.06 -10.46
N PHE A 152 -6.14 5.17 -11.79
CA PHE A 152 -6.25 6.41 -12.53
C PHE A 152 -7.37 6.29 -13.57
N PHE A 153 -8.55 6.78 -13.22
CA PHE A 153 -9.75 6.60 -14.04
C PHE A 153 -9.80 7.61 -15.18
N ASN A 154 -10.37 7.20 -16.31
CA ASN A 154 -10.73 8.14 -17.38
C ASN A 154 -12.13 8.72 -17.13
N ASP A 155 -12.21 9.60 -16.15
CA ASP A 155 -13.41 10.31 -15.70
C ASP A 155 -13.11 11.80 -15.48
N THR A 156 -13.99 12.54 -14.79
CA THR A 156 -13.88 13.99 -14.69
C THR A 156 -12.57 14.40 -14.00
N ILE A 157 -12.28 13.83 -12.83
CA ILE A 157 -11.07 14.17 -12.08
C ILE A 157 -9.81 13.65 -12.77
N GLY A 158 -9.85 12.47 -13.39
CA GLY A 158 -8.71 11.94 -14.12
C GLY A 158 -8.34 12.81 -15.33
N ASN A 159 -9.34 13.33 -16.06
CA ASN A 159 -9.09 14.28 -17.13
C ASN A 159 -8.55 15.61 -16.59
N GLN A 160 -9.13 16.16 -15.52
CA GLN A 160 -8.62 17.39 -14.89
C GLN A 160 -7.17 17.26 -14.43
N PHE A 161 -6.81 16.12 -13.82
CA PHE A 161 -5.43 15.85 -13.42
C PHE A 161 -4.52 15.84 -14.66
N LEU A 162 -4.88 15.12 -15.72
CA LEU A 162 -4.10 15.14 -16.97
C LEU A 162 -3.98 16.55 -17.58
N ASP A 163 -5.04 17.36 -17.53
CA ASP A 163 -5.02 18.73 -18.05
C ASP A 163 -3.99 19.59 -17.32
N VAL A 164 -3.97 19.55 -15.98
CA VAL A 164 -2.99 20.31 -15.18
C VAL A 164 -1.55 19.82 -15.45
N LEU A 165 -1.34 18.52 -15.67
CA LEU A 165 -0.02 18.01 -16.07
C LEU A 165 0.39 18.48 -17.48
N ILE A 166 -0.54 18.56 -18.42
CA ILE A 166 -0.30 19.06 -19.78
C ILE A 166 0.03 20.55 -19.78
N GLU A 167 -0.67 21.35 -18.96
CA GLU A 167 -0.32 22.76 -18.73
C GLU A 167 1.15 22.87 -18.31
N LYS A 168 1.59 22.03 -17.36
CA LYS A 168 2.98 22.00 -16.90
C LYS A 168 3.99 21.55 -17.94
N LEU A 169 3.65 20.58 -18.77
CA LEU A 169 4.48 20.18 -19.90
C LEU A 169 4.70 21.34 -20.88
N HIS A 170 3.66 22.12 -21.17
CA HIS A 170 3.78 23.31 -22.03
C HIS A 170 4.63 24.43 -21.39
N GLU A 171 4.68 24.50 -20.07
CA GLU A 171 5.58 25.39 -19.32
C GLU A 171 7.04 24.88 -19.26
N GLY A 172 7.32 23.70 -19.81
CA GLY A 172 8.65 23.08 -19.82
C GLY A 172 9.00 22.27 -18.57
N VAL A 173 8.02 22.02 -17.69
CA VAL A 173 8.19 21.14 -16.52
C VAL A 173 8.27 19.69 -17.00
N GLU A 174 9.20 18.93 -16.42
CA GLU A 174 9.34 17.52 -16.73
C GLU A 174 8.29 16.70 -15.99
N VAL A 175 7.49 15.90 -16.72
CA VAL A 175 6.40 15.12 -16.11
C VAL A 175 6.50 13.63 -16.46
N TYR A 176 6.43 12.79 -15.43
CA TYR A 176 6.39 11.33 -15.54
C TYR A 176 5.17 10.76 -14.82
N LEU A 177 4.54 9.74 -15.41
CA LEU A 177 3.34 9.10 -14.86
C LEU A 177 3.43 7.56 -14.92
N ILE A 178 3.20 6.90 -13.79
CA ILE A 178 3.03 5.46 -13.66
C ILE A 178 1.60 5.15 -13.24
N TYR A 179 0.99 4.14 -13.85
CA TYR A 179 -0.33 3.65 -13.46
C TYR A 179 -0.41 2.12 -13.48
N ASP A 180 -1.32 1.54 -12.69
CA ASP A 180 -1.66 0.12 -12.82
C ASP A 180 -2.86 -0.07 -13.77
N PRO A 181 -2.70 -0.77 -14.90
CA PRO A 181 -3.80 -1.07 -15.81
C PRO A 181 -4.98 -1.83 -15.19
N TRP A 182 -4.76 -2.59 -14.11
CA TRP A 182 -5.84 -3.32 -13.41
C TRP A 182 -6.72 -2.40 -12.58
N GLY A 183 -6.11 -1.41 -11.92
CA GLY A 183 -6.83 -0.41 -11.14
C GLY A 183 -7.42 0.72 -11.98
N SER A 184 -7.00 0.87 -13.23
CA SER A 184 -7.24 2.07 -14.05
C SER A 184 -8.12 1.80 -15.28
N PRO A 185 -9.42 1.50 -15.11
CA PRO A 185 -10.31 1.23 -16.23
C PRO A 185 -10.40 2.48 -17.14
N GLY A 186 -10.22 2.26 -18.44
CA GLY A 186 -10.26 3.33 -19.43
C GLY A 186 -8.94 4.11 -19.63
N ALA A 187 -7.93 3.90 -18.77
CA ALA A 187 -6.60 4.50 -18.91
C ALA A 187 -5.75 3.78 -19.97
N ASN A 188 -6.15 3.93 -21.23
CA ASN A 188 -5.49 3.30 -22.37
C ASN A 188 -4.64 4.32 -23.15
N LYS A 189 -3.96 3.86 -24.21
CA LYS A 189 -3.13 4.72 -25.07
C LYS A 189 -3.86 5.96 -25.61
N LYS A 190 -5.17 5.85 -25.89
CA LYS A 190 -5.97 6.98 -26.39
C LYS A 190 -6.19 8.03 -25.29
N PHE A 191 -6.42 7.59 -24.05
CA PHE A 191 -6.57 8.50 -22.91
C PHE A 191 -5.31 9.35 -22.67
N PHE A 192 -4.14 8.72 -22.73
CA PHE A 192 -2.86 9.41 -22.54
C PHE A 192 -2.30 10.09 -23.80
N ALA A 193 -2.98 10.00 -24.95
CA ALA A 193 -2.43 10.51 -26.23
C ALA A 193 -2.06 11.99 -26.14
N ARG A 194 -2.98 12.83 -25.66
CA ARG A 194 -2.75 14.28 -25.46
C ARG A 194 -1.59 14.60 -24.52
N TYR A 195 -1.39 13.75 -23.51
CA TYR A 195 -0.32 13.91 -22.52
C TYR A 195 1.05 13.56 -23.14
N VAL A 196 1.11 12.46 -23.91
CA VAL A 196 2.32 12.05 -24.63
C VAL A 196 2.68 13.04 -25.74
N ASP A 197 1.69 13.54 -26.48
CA ASP A 197 1.89 14.54 -27.54
C ASP A 197 2.45 15.85 -27.00
N ALA A 198 2.11 16.23 -25.76
CA ALA A 198 2.68 17.37 -25.04
C ALA A 198 4.11 17.11 -24.49
N GLY A 199 4.67 15.91 -24.68
CA GLY A 199 6.00 15.51 -24.20
C GLY A 199 6.01 14.75 -22.87
N GLY A 200 4.83 14.43 -22.33
CA GLY A 200 4.69 13.67 -21.10
C GLY A 200 5.15 12.22 -21.23
N LYS A 201 5.80 11.71 -20.18
CA LYS A 201 6.26 10.32 -20.14
C LYS A 201 5.29 9.48 -19.32
N VAL A 202 4.78 8.39 -19.89
CA VAL A 202 3.82 7.49 -19.21
C VAL A 202 4.21 6.03 -19.40
N ALA A 203 4.16 5.26 -18.31
CA ALA A 203 4.43 3.84 -18.33
C ALA A 203 3.38 3.06 -17.52
N PRO A 204 2.84 1.95 -18.04
CA PRO A 204 2.11 1.01 -17.20
C PRO A 204 3.08 0.30 -16.25
N PHE A 205 2.68 0.09 -15.00
CA PHE A 205 3.53 -0.55 -14.00
C PHE A 205 4.01 -1.94 -14.42
N ILE A 206 5.25 -2.31 -14.07
CA ILE A 206 5.96 -3.46 -14.66
C ILE A 206 5.17 -4.78 -14.67
N THR A 207 4.41 -5.09 -13.63
CA THR A 207 3.71 -6.37 -13.50
C THR A 207 2.57 -6.54 -14.49
N SER A 208 2.04 -5.43 -15.02
CA SER A 208 1.00 -5.41 -16.05
C SER A 208 1.55 -5.61 -17.48
N ARG A 209 2.87 -5.47 -17.65
CA ARG A 209 3.52 -5.57 -18.95
C ARG A 209 3.89 -7.02 -19.28
N ASP A 210 3.55 -7.44 -20.50
CA ASP A 210 3.74 -8.82 -20.98
C ASP A 210 3.07 -9.87 -20.07
N MET A 211 1.90 -9.52 -19.53
CA MET A 211 1.09 -10.27 -18.56
C MET A 211 0.92 -11.76 -18.89
N ILE A 212 0.70 -12.10 -20.16
CA ILE A 212 0.52 -13.49 -20.63
C ILE A 212 1.85 -14.25 -20.65
N ARG A 213 2.97 -13.59 -20.98
CA ARG A 213 4.28 -14.23 -21.07
C ARG A 213 4.98 -14.36 -19.72
N LYS A 214 4.73 -13.42 -18.79
CA LYS A 214 5.46 -13.33 -17.51
C LYS A 214 4.67 -13.84 -16.30
N THR A 215 3.38 -14.13 -16.46
CA THR A 215 2.53 -14.77 -15.44
C THR A 215 2.54 -14.06 -14.07
N ARG A 216 2.44 -12.72 -14.08
CA ARG A 216 2.52 -11.84 -12.90
C ARG A 216 1.18 -11.22 -12.51
N LEU A 217 0.08 -11.89 -12.83
CA LEU A 217 -1.29 -11.37 -12.68
C LEU A 217 -1.64 -10.94 -11.25
N ASN A 218 -0.99 -11.55 -10.25
CA ASN A 218 -1.33 -11.36 -8.85
C ASN A 218 -0.63 -10.19 -8.16
N TYR A 219 0.23 -9.44 -8.87
CA TYR A 219 1.05 -8.40 -8.27
C TYR A 219 0.68 -7.04 -8.84
N HIS A 220 0.23 -6.14 -7.98
CA HIS A 220 -0.28 -4.84 -8.39
C HIS A 220 0.48 -3.73 -7.70
N LEU A 221 0.67 -2.64 -8.43
CA LEU A 221 1.04 -1.37 -7.83
C LEU A 221 -0.11 -0.95 -6.91
N HIS A 222 0.14 -0.71 -5.63
CA HIS A 222 -0.86 -0.16 -4.73
C HIS A 222 -0.39 1.16 -4.08
N ARG A 223 0.73 1.72 -4.56
CA ARG A 223 1.25 3.01 -4.13
C ARG A 223 0.45 4.17 -4.74
N LYS A 224 0.41 5.28 -4.03
CA LYS A 224 -0.11 6.57 -4.48
C LYS A 224 0.93 7.60 -4.10
N ILE A 225 1.71 8.06 -5.06
CA ILE A 225 2.85 8.94 -4.84
C ILE A 225 2.75 10.08 -5.85
N VAL A 226 2.85 11.31 -5.37
CA VAL A 226 3.15 12.46 -6.24
C VAL A 226 4.35 13.19 -5.66
N VAL A 227 5.40 13.40 -6.44
CA VAL A 227 6.56 14.21 -6.04
C VAL A 227 6.67 15.41 -6.97
N ILE A 228 6.75 16.60 -6.39
CA ILE A 228 6.77 17.89 -7.10
C ILE A 228 8.06 18.62 -6.73
N ASP A 229 8.81 19.03 -7.76
CA ASP A 229 10.10 19.72 -7.67
C ASP A 229 11.13 19.09 -6.71
N GLY A 230 11.05 17.76 -6.53
CA GLY A 230 11.91 17.02 -5.60
C GLY A 230 11.80 17.48 -4.15
N LYS A 231 10.69 18.12 -3.77
CA LYS A 231 10.52 18.87 -2.52
C LYS A 231 9.20 18.62 -1.81
N ILE A 232 8.11 18.54 -2.55
CA ILE A 232 6.76 18.28 -2.03
C ILE A 232 6.39 16.85 -2.41
N GLY A 233 5.93 16.07 -1.44
CA GLY A 233 5.49 14.70 -1.63
C GLY A 233 4.05 14.51 -1.19
N TRP A 234 3.30 13.68 -1.90
CA TRP A 234 1.93 13.31 -1.55
C TRP A 234 1.81 11.79 -1.48
N THR A 235 1.17 11.27 -0.44
CA THR A 235 0.84 9.83 -0.36
C THR A 235 -0.33 9.55 0.59
N GLY A 236 -0.97 8.39 0.45
CA GLY A 236 -2.11 7.97 1.26
C GLY A 236 -3.15 7.17 0.47
N GLY A 237 -4.40 7.10 0.93
CA GLY A 237 -5.35 6.12 0.40
C GLY A 237 -6.14 6.53 -0.86
N PHE A 238 -6.41 7.82 -1.09
CA PHE A 238 -7.18 8.27 -2.27
C PHE A 238 -6.52 7.93 -3.60
N ASN A 239 -7.28 7.29 -4.50
CA ASN A 239 -6.91 7.15 -5.92
C ASN A 239 -7.49 8.30 -6.76
N VAL A 240 -7.19 8.31 -8.07
CA VAL A 240 -7.73 9.29 -9.02
C VAL A 240 -8.99 8.74 -9.67
N GLY A 241 -10.15 9.22 -9.24
CA GLY A 241 -11.45 8.91 -9.84
C GLY A 241 -12.62 9.61 -9.13
N ASP A 242 -13.72 9.85 -9.84
CA ASP A 242 -14.83 10.70 -9.40
C ASP A 242 -15.50 10.16 -8.12
N GLN A 243 -15.45 8.84 -7.90
CA GLN A 243 -15.99 8.20 -6.69
C GLN A 243 -15.24 8.58 -5.41
N TYR A 244 -14.00 9.05 -5.52
CA TYR A 244 -13.14 9.43 -4.38
C TYR A 244 -13.39 10.87 -3.92
N LEU A 245 -14.06 11.69 -4.74
CA LEU A 245 -14.32 13.11 -4.48
C LEU A 245 -15.79 13.41 -4.26
N ASN A 246 -16.69 12.55 -4.75
CA ASN A 246 -18.12 12.80 -4.76
C ASN A 246 -18.86 11.79 -3.90
N VAL A 247 -20.00 12.21 -3.36
CA VAL A 247 -20.98 11.29 -2.80
C VAL A 247 -21.61 10.50 -3.94
N THR A 248 -21.38 9.19 -3.98
CA THR A 248 -21.95 8.32 -5.01
C THR A 248 -23.13 7.54 -4.48
N GLU A 249 -24.06 7.13 -5.36
CA GLU A 249 -25.19 6.27 -4.96
C GLU A 249 -24.71 4.94 -4.35
N LYS A 250 -23.61 4.39 -4.88
CA LYS A 250 -23.08 3.09 -4.47
C LYS A 250 -22.37 3.14 -3.12
N PHE A 251 -21.55 4.16 -2.87
CA PHE A 251 -20.63 4.20 -1.73
C PHE A 251 -20.92 5.31 -0.73
N GLY A 252 -21.83 6.23 -1.04
CA GLY A 252 -22.00 7.45 -0.25
C GLY A 252 -20.74 8.30 -0.28
N TYR A 253 -20.44 8.95 0.85
CA TYR A 253 -19.21 9.72 1.05
C TYR A 253 -17.99 8.79 1.14
N TRP A 254 -16.93 9.11 0.40
CA TRP A 254 -15.68 8.34 0.41
C TRP A 254 -14.72 8.92 1.45
N ARG A 255 -14.60 8.24 2.60
CA ARG A 255 -13.76 8.68 3.70
C ARG A 255 -12.39 8.03 3.63
N ASP A 256 -11.34 8.78 3.30
CA ASP A 256 -9.97 8.27 3.21
C ASP A 256 -8.97 9.30 3.74
N THR A 257 -7.73 8.89 4.03
CA THR A 257 -6.70 9.75 4.61
C THR A 257 -5.49 9.87 3.68
N HIS A 258 -5.06 11.09 3.43
CA HIS A 258 -3.87 11.42 2.64
C HIS A 258 -2.98 12.40 3.40
N ILE A 259 -1.68 12.38 3.08
CA ILE A 259 -0.72 13.34 3.59
C ILE A 259 -0.03 14.09 2.44
N ARG A 260 0.18 15.38 2.69
CA ARG A 260 1.14 16.22 1.97
C ARG A 260 2.36 16.39 2.86
N LEU A 261 3.54 16.15 2.32
CA LEU A 261 4.83 16.21 2.99
C LEU A 261 5.72 17.25 2.33
N VAL A 262 6.43 18.02 3.14
CA VAL A 262 7.55 18.85 2.70
C VAL A 262 8.73 18.52 3.59
N GLY A 263 9.88 18.22 3.00
CA GLY A 263 11.09 17.87 3.75
C GLY A 263 11.84 16.68 3.17
N THR A 264 12.90 16.26 3.86
CA THR A 264 13.78 15.20 3.36
C THR A 264 13.13 13.80 3.31
N ALA A 265 11.98 13.61 3.95
CA ALA A 265 11.17 12.41 3.79
C ALA A 265 10.66 12.20 2.36
N VAL A 266 10.48 13.28 1.59
CA VAL A 266 10.05 13.21 0.18
C VAL A 266 11.08 12.49 -0.68
N PHE A 267 12.35 12.44 -0.26
CA PHE A 267 13.39 11.74 -1.00
C PHE A 267 13.13 10.23 -1.08
N SER A 268 12.56 9.63 -0.04
CA SER A 268 12.17 8.22 -0.05
C SER A 268 11.01 7.98 -1.03
N LEU A 269 10.01 8.87 -1.08
CA LEU A 269 8.95 8.80 -2.10
C LEU A 269 9.51 8.92 -3.52
N GLN A 270 10.47 9.82 -3.73
CA GLN A 270 11.14 10.02 -5.00
C GLN A 270 12.01 8.82 -5.41
N GLU A 271 12.71 8.21 -4.44
CA GLU A 271 13.49 6.98 -4.63
C GLU A 271 12.58 5.83 -5.11
N ILE A 272 11.47 5.61 -4.40
CA ILE A 272 10.47 4.59 -4.73
C ILE A 272 9.96 4.81 -6.16
N PHE A 273 9.54 6.05 -6.50
CA PHE A 273 9.07 6.38 -7.84
C PHE A 273 10.11 6.09 -8.93
N ILE A 274 11.38 6.47 -8.72
CA ILE A 274 12.45 6.22 -9.69
C ILE A 274 12.66 4.72 -9.88
N MET A 275 12.65 3.94 -8.80
CA MET A 275 12.78 2.48 -8.86
C MET A 275 11.63 1.84 -9.65
N ASP A 276 10.39 2.26 -9.37
CA ASP A 276 9.20 1.76 -10.05
C ASP A 276 9.16 2.17 -11.53
N TRP A 277 9.59 3.40 -11.85
CA TRP A 277 9.76 3.86 -13.22
C TRP A 277 10.79 3.01 -13.98
N ASN A 278 11.99 2.87 -13.41
CA ASN A 278 13.10 2.14 -13.99
C ASN A 278 12.80 0.65 -14.20
N ALA A 279 11.99 0.06 -13.32
CA ALA A 279 11.48 -1.29 -13.48
C ALA A 279 10.42 -1.37 -14.60
N SER A 280 9.62 -0.33 -14.81
CA SER A 280 8.48 -0.32 -15.75
C SER A 280 8.86 -0.04 -17.21
N VAL A 281 9.92 0.75 -17.44
CA VAL A 281 10.36 1.13 -18.80
C VAL A 281 10.96 -0.03 -19.60
N LYS A 282 10.96 0.08 -20.94
CA LYS A 282 11.43 -1.01 -21.83
C LYS A 282 12.91 -0.92 -22.08
N TYR A 283 13.36 0.29 -22.35
CA TYR A 283 14.68 0.52 -22.87
C TYR A 283 15.55 1.21 -21.81
N PRO A 284 16.83 0.80 -21.64
CA PRO A 284 17.71 1.37 -20.62
C PRO A 284 17.83 2.90 -20.69
N GLU A 285 17.74 3.50 -21.86
CA GLU A 285 17.79 4.96 -22.07
C GLU A 285 16.57 5.72 -21.52
N GLU A 286 15.45 5.04 -21.26
CA GLU A 286 14.27 5.63 -20.61
C GLU A 286 14.41 5.68 -19.09
N ARG A 287 15.41 5.00 -18.53
CA ARG A 287 15.64 4.96 -17.08
C ARG A 287 16.04 6.33 -16.57
N MET A 288 15.51 6.67 -15.41
CA MET A 288 15.90 7.82 -14.64
C MET A 288 17.19 7.53 -13.88
N THR A 289 18.11 8.48 -13.93
CA THR A 289 19.33 8.50 -13.12
C THR A 289 19.23 9.61 -12.08
N TYR A 290 20.16 9.60 -11.13
CA TYR A 290 20.23 10.65 -10.12
C TYR A 290 20.39 12.05 -10.77
N HIS A 291 19.56 13.00 -10.33
CA HIS A 291 19.68 14.40 -10.68
C HIS A 291 19.35 15.29 -9.47
N GLU A 292 20.10 16.37 -9.26
CA GLU A 292 19.91 17.26 -8.09
C GLU A 292 18.49 17.85 -8.00
N LYS A 293 17.86 18.10 -9.16
CA LYS A 293 16.48 18.61 -9.23
C LYS A 293 15.44 17.69 -8.61
N TYR A 294 15.72 16.38 -8.50
CA TYR A 294 14.82 15.41 -7.88
C TYR A 294 14.95 15.37 -6.35
N PHE A 295 16.00 15.95 -5.77
CA PHE A 295 16.31 15.84 -4.34
C PHE A 295 16.70 17.20 -3.77
N LYS A 296 15.72 18.11 -3.68
CA LYS A 296 15.89 19.47 -3.16
C LYS A 296 15.80 19.48 -1.64
N LEU A 297 16.82 20.02 -0.98
CA LEU A 297 16.77 20.22 0.45
C LEU A 297 15.73 21.29 0.80
N PRO A 298 14.94 21.11 1.88
CA PRO A 298 13.98 22.10 2.31
C PRO A 298 14.66 23.35 2.89
N GLU A 299 14.02 24.50 2.73
CA GLU A 299 14.40 25.71 3.47
C GLU A 299 13.82 25.70 4.88
N ASP A 300 14.43 26.46 5.79
CA ASP A 300 14.09 26.40 7.22
C ASP A 300 12.65 26.83 7.53
N HIS A 301 12.05 27.68 6.70
CA HIS A 301 10.69 28.18 6.90
C HIS A 301 9.60 27.21 6.39
N GLU A 302 9.98 26.12 5.74
CA GLU A 302 9.07 25.18 5.07
C GLU A 302 8.86 23.89 5.85
N VAL A 303 9.66 23.68 6.89
CA VAL A 303 9.71 22.45 7.66
C VAL A 303 9.70 22.72 9.15
N GLU A 304 9.21 21.74 9.88
CA GLU A 304 9.16 21.73 11.34
C GLU A 304 10.04 20.61 11.89
N HIS A 305 10.14 20.52 13.22
CA HIS A 305 10.75 19.37 13.89
C HIS A 305 9.75 18.20 13.94
N LEU A 306 9.63 17.52 12.80
CA LEU A 306 8.78 16.34 12.59
C LEU A 306 9.64 15.16 12.12
N SER A 307 9.82 14.20 13.02
CA SER A 307 10.54 12.96 12.76
C SER A 307 9.61 11.90 12.16
N LEU A 308 9.96 11.37 10.98
CA LEU A 308 9.19 10.32 10.31
C LEU A 308 10.04 9.47 9.36
N GLN A 309 9.51 8.33 8.92
CA GLN A 309 10.08 7.43 7.91
C GLN A 309 9.03 7.03 6.88
N VAL A 310 9.39 7.06 5.60
CA VAL A 310 8.53 6.57 4.52
C VAL A 310 9.06 5.21 4.10
N VAL A 311 8.31 4.16 4.40
CA VAL A 311 8.74 2.78 4.19
C VAL A 311 7.89 2.18 3.09
N SER A 312 8.55 1.61 2.08
CA SER A 312 7.90 0.79 1.06
C SER A 312 8.13 -0.69 1.30
N ASP A 313 7.18 -1.49 0.84
CA ASP A 313 7.31 -2.94 0.77
C ASP A 313 6.69 -3.45 -0.53
N GLY A 314 7.01 -4.68 -0.88
CA GLY A 314 6.54 -5.29 -2.11
C GLY A 314 6.96 -6.76 -2.26
N PRO A 315 6.37 -7.46 -3.23
CA PRO A 315 6.65 -8.87 -3.52
C PRO A 315 8.07 -9.13 -4.08
N ASP A 316 8.85 -8.06 -4.25
CA ASP A 316 10.26 -8.06 -4.60
C ASP A 316 11.20 -8.17 -3.39
N SER A 317 10.68 -7.99 -2.17
CA SER A 317 11.36 -8.27 -0.92
C SER A 317 11.08 -9.70 -0.44
N GLU A 318 12.09 -10.37 0.13
CA GLU A 318 11.88 -11.64 0.86
C GLU A 318 11.34 -11.40 2.28
N GLU A 319 11.45 -10.16 2.76
CA GLU A 319 11.09 -9.73 4.11
C GLU A 319 9.80 -8.89 4.06
N GLU A 320 8.84 -9.17 4.95
CA GLU A 320 7.59 -8.40 5.07
C GLU A 320 7.79 -7.23 6.05
N ILE A 321 8.53 -6.22 5.60
CA ILE A 321 9.02 -5.08 6.38
C ILE A 321 7.86 -4.24 6.94
N LEU A 322 6.86 -3.91 6.12
CA LEU A 322 5.73 -3.09 6.56
C LEU A 322 4.89 -3.82 7.61
N LYS A 323 4.58 -5.10 7.35
CA LYS A 323 3.85 -5.94 8.31
C LYS A 323 4.59 -6.02 9.64
N SER A 324 5.90 -6.27 9.61
CA SER A 324 6.74 -6.36 10.80
C SER A 324 6.82 -5.02 11.54
N GLY A 325 6.81 -3.89 10.82
CA GLY A 325 6.66 -2.55 11.37
C GLY A 325 5.35 -2.37 12.15
N PHE A 326 4.21 -2.82 11.58
CA PHE A 326 2.92 -2.79 12.26
C PHE A 326 2.89 -3.69 13.51
N VAL A 327 3.41 -4.91 13.41
CA VAL A 327 3.56 -5.81 14.58
C VAL A 327 4.37 -5.14 15.67
N ARG A 328 5.47 -4.48 15.31
CA ARG A 328 6.33 -3.75 16.25
C ARG A 328 5.58 -2.60 16.93
N MET A 329 4.80 -1.81 16.17
CA MET A 329 3.95 -0.73 16.70
C MET A 329 2.89 -1.26 17.68
N ILE A 330 2.22 -2.36 17.34
CA ILE A 330 1.20 -2.96 18.21
C ILE A 330 1.83 -3.49 19.50
N PHE A 331 3.02 -4.08 19.43
CA PHE A 331 3.73 -4.57 20.62
C PHE A 331 4.31 -3.46 21.50
N SER A 332 4.49 -2.24 21.00
CA SER A 332 4.88 -1.09 21.83
C SER A 332 3.71 -0.44 22.56
N ALA A 333 2.46 -0.80 22.26
CA ALA A 333 1.31 -0.14 22.86
C ALA A 333 1.17 -0.45 24.35
N GLU A 334 1.05 0.60 25.17
CA GLU A 334 0.79 0.54 26.60
C GLU A 334 -0.66 0.94 26.94
N LYS A 335 -1.31 1.78 26.12
CA LYS A 335 -2.64 2.35 26.40
C LYS A 335 -3.66 2.01 25.32
N SER A 336 -3.35 2.23 24.06
CA SER A 336 -4.31 2.10 22.95
C SER A 336 -3.69 1.76 21.60
N VAL A 337 -4.48 1.06 20.77
CA VAL A 337 -4.18 0.76 19.36
C VAL A 337 -5.42 1.03 18.54
N TRP A 338 -5.41 2.09 17.73
CA TRP A 338 -6.55 2.45 16.88
C TRP A 338 -6.19 2.28 15.41
N ILE A 339 -7.03 1.55 14.67
CA ILE A 339 -6.75 1.15 13.28
C ILE A 339 -7.97 1.46 12.40
N GLN A 340 -7.78 2.16 11.29
CA GLN A 340 -8.76 2.23 10.21
C GLN A 340 -8.25 1.44 9.01
N THR A 341 -9.09 0.58 8.45
CA THR A 341 -8.74 -0.24 7.27
C THR A 341 -10.00 -0.60 6.49
N PRO A 342 -10.04 -0.52 5.15
CA PRO A 342 -11.18 -1.04 4.40
C PRO A 342 -11.26 -2.56 4.45
N TYR A 343 -10.12 -3.23 4.56
CA TYR A 343 -10.00 -4.68 4.51
C TYR A 343 -9.32 -5.18 5.79
N LEU A 344 -10.02 -6.02 6.54
CA LEU A 344 -9.53 -6.62 7.77
C LEU A 344 -9.41 -8.13 7.56
N ILE A 345 -8.29 -8.55 6.98
CA ILE A 345 -7.98 -9.96 6.71
C ILE A 345 -6.55 -10.24 7.23
N PRO A 346 -6.27 -10.02 8.52
CA PRO A 346 -4.92 -10.15 9.06
C PRO A 346 -4.44 -11.60 9.00
N ASP A 347 -3.13 -11.78 8.84
CA ASP A 347 -2.47 -13.08 9.00
C ASP A 347 -2.36 -13.48 10.48
N ASP A 348 -1.86 -14.68 10.75
CA ASP A 348 -1.72 -15.18 12.13
C ASP A 348 -0.79 -14.30 12.99
N SER A 349 0.23 -13.69 12.39
CA SER A 349 1.18 -12.82 13.08
C SER A 349 0.50 -11.55 13.60
N MET A 350 -0.26 -10.88 12.71
CA MET A 350 -1.02 -9.69 13.04
C MET A 350 -2.16 -9.99 14.02
N ILE A 351 -2.87 -11.11 13.85
CA ILE A 351 -3.88 -11.55 14.82
C ILE A 351 -3.23 -11.72 16.19
N ASN A 352 -2.09 -12.40 16.28
CA ASN A 352 -1.41 -12.62 17.55
C ASN A 352 -0.96 -11.29 18.19
N ALA A 353 -0.42 -10.35 17.41
CA ALA A 353 -0.03 -9.03 17.92
C ALA A 353 -1.23 -8.30 18.55
N LEU A 354 -2.36 -8.22 17.84
CA LEU A 354 -3.58 -7.59 18.33
C LEU A 354 -4.13 -8.28 19.59
N LEU A 355 -4.10 -9.63 19.61
CA LEU A 355 -4.58 -10.41 20.76
C LEU A 355 -3.66 -10.31 21.97
N VAL A 356 -2.36 -10.13 21.78
CA VAL A 356 -1.43 -9.85 22.88
C VAL A 356 -1.72 -8.47 23.45
N ALA A 357 -1.81 -7.43 22.62
CA ALA A 357 -2.12 -6.08 23.06
C ALA A 357 -3.40 -6.02 23.91
N VAL A 358 -4.52 -6.55 23.40
CA VAL A 358 -5.80 -6.52 24.14
C VAL A 358 -5.73 -7.32 25.46
N ARG A 359 -4.95 -8.41 25.51
CA ARG A 359 -4.76 -9.20 26.74
C ARG A 359 -3.81 -8.54 27.73
N SER A 360 -2.93 -7.65 27.27
CA SER A 360 -2.11 -6.79 28.11
C SER A 360 -2.89 -5.60 28.70
N GLY A 361 -4.18 -5.47 28.39
CA GLY A 361 -5.04 -4.39 28.91
C GLY A 361 -5.09 -3.14 28.02
N VAL A 362 -4.48 -3.20 26.82
CA VAL A 362 -4.49 -2.11 25.83
C VAL A 362 -5.88 -1.99 25.20
N ASP A 363 -6.38 -0.76 25.02
CA ASP A 363 -7.63 -0.49 24.32
C ASP A 363 -7.44 -0.59 22.80
N VAL A 364 -7.80 -1.74 22.24
CA VAL A 364 -7.68 -2.00 20.79
C VAL A 364 -9.01 -1.73 20.09
N ARG A 365 -9.00 -0.78 19.14
CA ARG A 365 -10.16 -0.37 18.33
C ARG A 365 -9.84 -0.50 16.84
N ILE A 366 -10.74 -1.12 16.08
CA ILE A 366 -10.58 -1.26 14.62
C ILE A 366 -11.86 -0.77 13.94
N MET A 367 -11.71 0.09 12.94
CA MET A 367 -12.79 0.61 12.12
C MET A 367 -12.77 0.00 10.72
N ILE A 368 -13.93 -0.46 10.26
CA ILE A 368 -14.15 -1.11 8.97
C ILE A 368 -15.37 -0.54 8.23
N PRO A 369 -15.53 -0.76 6.91
CA PRO A 369 -16.69 -0.28 6.15
C PRO A 369 -18.01 -0.97 6.53
N CYS A 370 -19.15 -0.30 6.30
CA CYS A 370 -20.48 -0.91 6.40
C CYS A 370 -20.93 -1.67 5.14
N MET A 371 -20.20 -1.57 4.03
CA MET A 371 -20.63 -2.11 2.73
C MET A 371 -19.48 -2.69 1.90
N PRO A 372 -19.76 -3.60 0.94
CA PRO A 372 -18.76 -4.19 0.06
C PRO A 372 -18.44 -3.30 -1.14
N ASP A 373 -17.17 -3.20 -1.48
CA ASP A 373 -16.67 -2.84 -2.81
C ASP A 373 -16.35 -4.10 -3.66
N HIS A 374 -15.92 -5.17 -2.99
CA HIS A 374 -15.64 -6.49 -3.57
C HIS A 374 -16.44 -7.62 -2.86
N PRO A 375 -16.92 -8.62 -3.62
CA PRO A 375 -17.89 -9.61 -3.12
C PRO A 375 -17.36 -10.54 -2.03
N PHE A 376 -16.07 -10.93 -2.08
CA PHE A 376 -15.45 -11.85 -1.12
C PHE A 376 -14.69 -11.14 0.00
N ILE A 377 -14.00 -10.04 -0.32
CA ILE A 377 -13.16 -9.28 0.63
C ILE A 377 -13.98 -8.78 1.81
N TYR A 378 -15.16 -8.20 1.55
CA TYR A 378 -16.01 -7.71 2.63
C TYR A 378 -16.54 -8.83 3.53
N ARG A 379 -16.82 -10.02 2.98
CA ARG A 379 -17.30 -11.16 3.76
C ARG A 379 -16.19 -11.78 4.61
N ALA A 380 -14.95 -11.80 4.11
CA ALA A 380 -13.79 -12.15 4.91
C ALA A 380 -13.55 -11.10 6.03
N THR A 381 -13.62 -9.81 5.71
CA THR A 381 -13.55 -8.70 6.69
C THR A 381 -14.56 -8.88 7.82
N GLN A 382 -15.83 -9.18 7.49
CA GLN A 382 -16.86 -9.47 8.49
C GLN A 382 -16.55 -10.71 9.34
N TYR A 383 -15.93 -11.75 8.75
CA TYR A 383 -15.49 -12.92 9.52
C TYR A 383 -14.46 -12.53 10.58
N TYR A 384 -13.39 -11.82 10.19
CA TYR A 384 -12.31 -11.45 11.11
C TYR A 384 -12.78 -10.41 12.13
N ALA A 385 -13.64 -9.47 11.75
CA ALA A 385 -14.32 -8.56 12.67
C ALA A 385 -15.06 -9.33 13.78
N ASN A 386 -15.92 -10.29 13.40
CA ASN A 386 -16.62 -11.15 14.35
C ASN A 386 -15.65 -11.97 15.23
N TYR A 387 -14.53 -12.43 14.66
CA TYR A 387 -13.52 -13.22 15.36
C TYR A 387 -12.77 -12.39 16.41
N LEU A 388 -12.35 -11.17 16.06
CA LEU A 388 -11.59 -10.26 16.92
C LEU A 388 -12.49 -9.63 17.99
N HIS A 389 -13.71 -9.25 17.65
CA HIS A 389 -14.73 -8.77 18.60
C HIS A 389 -14.93 -9.72 19.77
N LYS A 390 -15.12 -11.02 19.48
CA LYS A 390 -15.28 -12.07 20.51
C LYS A 390 -14.07 -12.25 21.43
N ARG A 391 -12.94 -11.60 21.12
CA ARG A 391 -11.68 -11.66 21.87
C ARG A 391 -11.31 -10.33 22.52
N GLY A 392 -12.25 -9.39 22.59
CA GLY A 392 -12.12 -8.14 23.35
C GLY A 392 -11.75 -6.91 22.54
N ILE A 393 -11.51 -7.05 21.23
CA ILE A 393 -11.20 -5.91 20.35
C ILE A 393 -12.50 -5.20 19.98
N LYS A 394 -12.55 -3.87 20.12
CA LYS A 394 -13.72 -3.08 19.74
C LYS A 394 -13.74 -2.88 18.23
N ILE A 395 -14.80 -3.33 17.56
CA ILE A 395 -14.96 -3.14 16.11
C ILE A 395 -16.02 -2.10 15.83
N TYR A 396 -15.65 -1.03 15.15
CA TYR A 396 -16.54 0.02 14.68
C TYR A 396 -16.82 -0.16 13.19
N ILE A 397 -18.10 -0.14 12.82
CA ILE A 397 -18.55 -0.23 11.43
C ILE A 397 -18.96 1.18 11.01
N TYR A 398 -18.15 1.82 10.17
CA TYR A 398 -18.41 3.17 9.67
C TYR A 398 -19.64 3.18 8.76
N ASP A 399 -20.65 3.99 9.08
CA ASP A 399 -21.97 3.97 8.43
C ASP A 399 -22.33 5.30 7.73
N SER A 400 -21.39 6.24 7.64
CA SER A 400 -21.56 7.51 6.92
C SER A 400 -20.94 7.48 5.51
N GLY A 401 -20.91 6.30 4.87
CA GLY A 401 -20.32 6.08 3.56
C GLY A 401 -19.27 4.97 3.57
N PHE A 402 -18.28 5.04 2.68
CA PHE A 402 -17.25 4.03 2.56
C PHE A 402 -15.93 4.53 3.14
N ILE A 403 -15.47 3.91 4.23
CA ILE A 403 -14.16 4.19 4.80
C ILE A 403 -13.07 3.40 4.08
N HIS A 404 -12.09 4.10 3.55
CA HIS A 404 -10.94 3.52 2.86
C HIS A 404 -9.61 4.01 3.43
N ALA A 405 -9.61 4.66 4.60
CA ALA A 405 -8.40 5.01 5.33
C ALA A 405 -7.54 3.78 5.68
N LYS A 406 -6.21 3.94 5.65
CA LYS A 406 -5.24 2.97 6.17
C LYS A 406 -4.36 3.69 7.18
N THR A 407 -4.85 3.73 8.42
CA THR A 407 -4.21 4.48 9.50
C THR A 407 -4.05 3.60 10.73
N MET A 408 -2.99 3.86 11.49
CA MET A 408 -2.75 3.25 12.80
C MET A 408 -2.25 4.32 13.76
N VAL A 409 -2.81 4.37 14.98
CA VAL A 409 -2.35 5.26 16.06
C VAL A 409 -2.07 4.41 17.29
N ILE A 410 -0.93 4.66 17.93
CA ILE A 410 -0.46 3.98 19.15
C ILE A 410 -0.23 5.03 20.23
N ASP A 411 -0.93 4.88 21.35
CA ASP A 411 -0.76 5.67 22.59
C ASP A 411 -0.75 7.20 22.43
N ASP A 412 -1.37 7.73 21.36
CA ASP A 412 -1.30 9.15 20.96
C ASP A 412 0.14 9.66 20.72
N GLU A 413 1.08 8.75 20.44
CA GLU A 413 2.51 9.05 20.31
C GLU A 413 3.09 8.68 18.93
N LEU A 414 2.68 7.51 18.41
CA LEU A 414 3.11 7.02 17.11
C LEU A 414 1.91 6.93 16.18
N ALA A 415 2.13 7.28 14.92
CA ALA A 415 1.11 7.13 13.88
C ALA A 415 1.66 6.52 12.60
N MET A 416 0.77 5.94 11.82
CA MET A 416 1.00 5.50 10.46
C MET A 416 -0.12 5.99 9.55
N VAL A 417 0.26 6.51 8.39
CA VAL A 417 -0.65 6.79 7.26
C VAL A 417 -0.03 6.25 5.98
N GLY A 418 -0.79 5.51 5.19
CA GLY A 418 -0.23 4.91 3.98
C GLY A 418 -1.26 4.29 3.05
N THR A 419 -0.78 3.36 2.23
CA THR A 419 -1.59 2.62 1.25
C THR A 419 -1.92 1.20 1.72
N THR A 420 -1.20 0.69 2.72
CA THR A 420 -1.21 -0.72 3.15
C THR A 420 -2.46 -1.07 3.95
N ASN A 421 -3.32 -1.92 3.40
CA ASN A 421 -4.47 -2.44 4.15
C ASN A 421 -4.03 -3.46 5.19
N GLN A 422 -4.92 -3.79 6.12
CA GLN A 422 -4.69 -4.85 7.10
C GLN A 422 -5.12 -6.23 6.58
N ASP A 423 -4.56 -6.62 5.43
CA ASP A 423 -4.82 -7.90 4.75
C ASP A 423 -3.54 -8.59 4.26
N ILE A 424 -3.63 -9.92 4.05
CA ILE A 424 -2.50 -10.74 3.60
C ILE A 424 -1.94 -10.24 2.26
N ARG A 425 -2.82 -9.80 1.36
CA ARG A 425 -2.41 -9.27 0.06
C ARG A 425 -1.54 -8.02 0.16
N SER A 426 -1.88 -7.05 1.01
CA SER A 426 -1.04 -5.85 1.19
C SER A 426 0.28 -6.17 1.89
N TYR A 427 0.34 -7.22 2.71
CA TYR A 427 1.57 -7.63 3.37
C TYR A 427 2.56 -8.34 2.46
N SER A 428 2.08 -9.09 1.44
CA SER A 428 2.97 -10.00 0.68
C SER A 428 2.89 -9.87 -0.85
N LEU A 429 1.86 -9.23 -1.41
CA LEU A 429 1.57 -9.28 -2.85
C LEU A 429 1.44 -7.91 -3.54
N ASN A 430 1.08 -6.86 -2.81
CA ASN A 430 1.03 -5.51 -3.39
C ASN A 430 2.33 -4.76 -3.14
N PHE A 431 2.65 -3.85 -4.07
CA PHE A 431 3.64 -2.80 -3.81
C PHE A 431 2.96 -1.71 -3.01
N GLU A 432 3.42 -1.47 -1.79
CA GLU A 432 2.80 -0.58 -0.82
C GLU A 432 3.79 0.47 -0.31
N VAL A 433 3.27 1.56 0.25
CA VAL A 433 4.06 2.60 0.93
C VAL A 433 3.29 3.10 2.15
N SER A 434 3.98 3.24 3.28
CA SER A 434 3.42 3.79 4.52
C SER A 434 4.40 4.74 5.19
N THR A 435 3.87 5.83 5.74
CA THR A 435 4.64 6.83 6.48
C THR A 435 4.45 6.60 7.97
N PHE A 436 5.54 6.26 8.66
CA PHE A 436 5.61 6.10 10.11
C PHE A 436 6.02 7.42 10.73
N ILE A 437 5.16 7.98 11.58
CA ILE A 437 5.24 9.32 12.11
C ILE A 437 5.52 9.25 13.61
N TYR A 438 6.61 9.89 14.04
CA TYR A 438 7.10 9.89 15.42
C TYR A 438 6.83 11.25 16.08
N ASN A 439 5.56 11.62 16.13
CA ASN A 439 5.14 12.93 16.62
C ASN A 439 3.77 12.84 17.31
N PRO A 440 3.70 13.13 18.62
CA PRO A 440 2.45 13.05 19.39
C PRO A 440 1.36 14.01 18.91
N ASP A 441 1.71 15.18 18.37
CA ASP A 441 0.71 16.14 17.91
C ASP A 441 -0.04 15.59 16.68
N ILE A 442 0.69 14.98 15.74
CA ILE A 442 0.07 14.32 14.56
C ILE A 442 -0.70 13.06 14.97
N ALA A 443 -0.15 12.27 15.90
CA ALA A 443 -0.84 11.09 16.41
C ALA A 443 -2.16 11.46 17.11
N TRP A 444 -2.15 12.54 17.90
CA TRP A 444 -3.36 13.08 18.53
C TRP A 444 -4.38 13.59 17.50
N ILE A 445 -3.97 14.28 16.44
CA ILE A 445 -4.89 14.70 15.36
C ILE A 445 -5.55 13.48 14.70
N LEU A 446 -4.78 12.43 14.40
CA LEU A 446 -5.32 11.19 13.83
C LEU A 446 -6.24 10.44 14.81
N ALA A 447 -5.94 10.50 16.11
CA ALA A 447 -6.81 9.99 17.16
C ALA A 447 -8.15 10.75 17.19
N GLN A 448 -8.13 12.08 17.14
CA GLN A 448 -9.37 12.89 17.09
C GLN A 448 -10.20 12.58 15.84
N ILE A 449 -9.56 12.47 14.67
CA ILE A 449 -10.23 12.04 13.43
C ILE A 449 -10.89 10.67 13.60
N PHE A 450 -10.23 9.72 14.28
CA PHE A 450 -10.81 8.41 14.57
C PHE A 450 -12.04 8.51 15.48
N GLU A 451 -12.00 9.36 16.50
CA GLU A 451 -13.13 9.59 17.42
C GLU A 451 -14.32 10.26 16.71
N GLU A 452 -14.08 11.24 15.84
CA GLU A 452 -15.11 11.84 14.99
C GLU A 452 -15.76 10.80 14.06
N ASP A 453 -14.96 9.89 13.50
CA ASP A 453 -15.46 8.79 12.67
C ASP A 453 -16.23 7.74 13.52
N ILE A 454 -15.95 7.59 14.83
CA ILE A 454 -16.74 6.75 15.76
C ILE A 454 -18.17 7.27 15.88
N GLU A 455 -18.38 8.58 15.94
CA GLU A 455 -19.73 9.17 16.05
C GLU A 455 -20.63 8.79 14.86
N LYS A 456 -20.01 8.46 13.73
CA LYS A 456 -20.64 8.01 12.48
C LYS A 456 -20.61 6.49 12.30
N SER A 457 -20.30 5.75 13.38
CA SER A 457 -20.08 4.31 13.33
C SER A 457 -21.03 3.54 14.25
N VAL A 458 -21.32 2.29 13.87
CA VAL A 458 -22.01 1.33 14.71
C VAL A 458 -21.00 0.41 15.37
N LEU A 459 -20.97 0.37 16.70
CA LEU A 459 -20.17 -0.60 17.45
C LEU A 459 -20.72 -2.01 17.22
N LEU A 460 -19.88 -2.94 16.78
CA LEU A 460 -20.23 -4.34 16.64
C LEU A 460 -20.50 -4.95 18.02
N THR A 461 -21.63 -5.64 18.17
CA THR A 461 -22.03 -6.29 19.43
C THR A 461 -22.36 -7.75 19.22
N ASP A 462 -22.37 -8.52 20.32
CA ASP A 462 -22.81 -9.91 20.31
C ASP A 462 -24.25 -10.06 19.80
N GLU A 463 -25.11 -9.07 20.05
CA GLU A 463 -26.48 -9.06 19.55
C GLU A 463 -26.52 -8.95 18.02
N ILE A 464 -25.74 -8.03 17.44
CA ILE A 464 -25.60 -7.89 15.98
C ILE A 464 -25.10 -9.21 15.36
N ILE A 465 -24.07 -9.83 15.95
CA ILE A 465 -23.50 -11.10 15.47
C ILE A 465 -24.53 -12.24 15.58
N LYS A 466 -25.28 -12.33 16.68
CA LYS A 466 -26.30 -13.36 16.90
C LYS A 466 -27.44 -13.26 15.87
N LYS A 467 -27.83 -12.05 15.47
CA LYS A 467 -28.87 -11.80 14.45
C LYS A 467 -28.45 -12.12 13.01
N GLN A 468 -27.16 -12.34 12.73
CA GLN A 468 -26.69 -12.71 11.39
C GLN A 468 -27.24 -14.09 10.96
N GLY A 469 -27.92 -14.13 9.81
CA GLY A 469 -28.51 -15.36 9.28
C GLY A 469 -27.49 -16.42 8.84
N TYR A 470 -27.93 -17.68 8.77
CA TYR A 470 -27.07 -18.83 8.43
C TYR A 470 -26.33 -18.65 7.09
N TRP A 471 -27.00 -18.08 6.08
CA TRP A 471 -26.39 -17.86 4.77
C TRP A 471 -25.26 -16.82 4.78
N LEU A 472 -25.41 -15.75 5.58
CA LEU A 472 -24.36 -14.76 5.75
C LEU A 472 -23.14 -15.38 6.44
N ARG A 473 -23.37 -16.16 7.51
CA ARG A 473 -22.29 -16.89 8.20
C ARG A 473 -21.59 -17.89 7.29
N PHE A 474 -22.33 -18.58 6.42
CA PHE A 474 -21.73 -19.45 5.41
C PHE A 474 -20.80 -18.65 4.48
N LYS A 475 -21.26 -17.52 3.92
CA LYS A 475 -20.43 -16.66 3.05
C LYS A 475 -19.17 -16.15 3.76
N GLN A 476 -19.28 -15.74 5.03
CA GLN A 476 -18.15 -15.29 5.85
C GLN A 476 -17.11 -16.41 6.02
N ASN A 477 -17.54 -17.61 6.43
CA ASN A 477 -16.65 -18.75 6.62
C ASN A 477 -16.02 -19.23 5.31
N PHE A 478 -16.79 -19.21 4.21
CA PHE A 478 -16.28 -19.58 2.89
C PHE A 478 -15.26 -18.56 2.38
N SER A 479 -15.54 -17.27 2.51
CA SER A 479 -14.65 -16.20 2.01
C SER A 479 -13.31 -16.19 2.75
N ARG A 480 -13.28 -16.58 4.04
CA ARG A 480 -12.03 -16.77 4.80
C ARG A 480 -11.09 -17.82 4.17
N LEU A 481 -11.62 -18.83 3.46
CA LEU A 481 -10.77 -19.81 2.78
C LEU A 481 -9.96 -19.17 1.64
N LEU A 482 -10.40 -18.01 1.15
CA LEU A 482 -9.74 -17.25 0.12
C LEU A 482 -8.73 -16.23 0.69
N SER A 483 -8.65 -16.03 2.02
CA SER A 483 -7.77 -15.03 2.65
C SER A 483 -6.34 -15.00 2.11
N PRO A 484 -5.66 -16.13 1.82
CA PRO A 484 -4.27 -16.09 1.33
C PRO A 484 -4.08 -15.40 -0.03
N VAL A 485 -5.17 -15.14 -0.77
CA VAL A 485 -5.15 -14.46 -2.08
C VAL A 485 -5.97 -13.17 -2.09
N LEU A 486 -6.67 -12.86 -0.98
CA LEU A 486 -7.51 -11.67 -0.84
C LEU A 486 -6.72 -10.49 -0.29
#